data_AF-A0A2S9SX62-F1
#
_entry.id   AF-A0A2S9SX62-F1
#
_cell.length_a   1.000
_cell.length_b   1.000
_cell.length_c   1.000
_cell.angle_alpha   90.00
_cell.angle_beta   90.00
_cell.angle_gamma   90.00
#
_symmetry.space_group_name_H-M   'P 1'
#
loop_
_entity.id
_entity.type
_entity.pdbx_description
1 polymer ?
#
loop_
_entity_poly.entity_id
_entity_poly.type
_entity_poly.pdbx_seq_one_letter_code
_entity_poly.pdbx_strand_id
1 'polypeptide(L)'
;TVSVTLSGHDFRDGETVTVTLSDGTTVEFTENGSKDATFTFDADSDSIEEAASTSAINATVSSDEGTIENPVVNAGELTVTDSEDTTTVTVGDASVNEDASSATVSVTLSGHDFRDGETVTVTLSDGTTVEFTENGSKDATFTFD
;
A
#
# COMPACT_ATOMS: atom_id res chain seq x y z
N THR A 1 14.28 3.21 5.06
CA THR A 1 15.40 2.82 5.93
C THR A 1 15.09 3.26 7.35
N VAL A 2 15.54 2.48 8.33
CA VAL A 2 15.41 2.78 9.77
C VAL A 2 16.80 2.79 10.38
N SER A 3 17.02 3.65 11.37
CA SER A 3 18.29 3.68 12.12
C SER A 3 18.17 2.76 13.33
N VAL A 4 19.01 1.74 13.39
CA VAL A 4 19.11 0.82 14.53
C VAL A 4 20.28 1.27 15.39
N THR A 5 20.01 1.54 16.67
CA THR A 5 21.03 2.01 17.61
C THR A 5 21.21 1.01 18.75
N LEU A 6 22.45 0.58 18.95
CA LEU A 6 22.87 -0.20 20.12
C LEU A 6 23.73 0.69 21.02
N SER A 7 23.38 0.77 22.29
CA SER A 7 24.10 1.60 23.26
C SER A 7 24.13 0.96 24.63
N GLY A 8 25.19 1.24 25.40
CA GLY A 8 25.34 0.74 26.76
C GLY A 8 25.74 -0.73 26.86
N HIS A 9 26.08 -1.39 25.74
CA HIS A 9 26.60 -2.76 25.74
C HIS A 9 28.11 -2.78 25.97
N ASP A 10 28.59 -3.58 26.91
CA ASP A 10 30.03 -3.78 27.15
C ASP A 10 30.51 -4.99 26.33
N PHE A 11 31.12 -4.70 25.18
CA PHE A 11 31.60 -5.73 24.24
C PHE A 11 32.82 -6.48 24.77
N ARG A 12 32.85 -7.80 24.55
CA ARG A 12 34.05 -8.63 24.68
C ARG A 12 34.85 -8.63 23.36
N ASP A 13 36.13 -8.95 23.45
CA ASP A 13 37.00 -9.07 22.28
C ASP A 13 36.45 -10.12 21.30
N GLY A 14 36.07 -9.68 20.09
CA GLY A 14 35.54 -10.53 19.03
C GLY A 14 34.04 -10.81 19.10
N GLU A 15 33.32 -10.26 20.08
CA GLU A 15 31.88 -10.43 20.21
C GLU A 15 31.10 -9.73 19.09
N THR A 16 30.03 -10.38 18.64
CA THR A 16 29.04 -9.81 17.72
C THR A 16 27.66 -9.82 18.35
N VAL A 17 27.06 -8.65 18.49
CA VAL A 17 25.67 -8.48 18.90
C VAL A 17 24.80 -8.33 17.66
N THR A 18 23.84 -9.23 17.50
CA THR A 18 22.87 -9.20 16.41
C THR A 18 21.54 -8.65 16.89
N VAL A 19 21.07 -7.60 16.25
CA VAL A 19 19.71 -7.07 16.38
C VAL A 19 18.88 -7.57 15.21
N THR A 20 17.76 -8.24 15.48
CA THR A 20 16.83 -8.74 14.46
C THR A 20 15.54 -7.95 14.53
N LEU A 21 15.22 -7.20 13.48
CA LEU A 21 13.97 -6.45 13.33
C LEU A 21 12.78 -7.40 13.11
N SER A 22 11.57 -6.90 13.31
CA SER A 22 10.34 -7.70 13.22
C SER A 22 10.03 -8.24 11.81
N ASP A 23 10.62 -7.67 10.76
CA ASP A 23 10.57 -8.20 9.38
C ASP A 23 11.64 -9.27 9.11
N GLY A 24 12.48 -9.59 10.11
CA GLY A 24 13.58 -10.55 10.00
C GLY A 24 14.91 -9.93 9.57
N THR A 25 14.95 -8.64 9.23
CA THR A 25 16.19 -7.94 8.88
C THR A 25 17.15 -7.95 10.07
N THR A 26 18.41 -8.33 9.86
CA THR A 26 19.44 -8.37 10.90
C THR A 26 20.44 -7.22 10.77
N VAL A 27 20.89 -6.71 11.91
CA VAL A 27 21.95 -5.71 12.02
C VAL A 27 22.97 -6.19 13.05
N GLU A 28 24.20 -6.35 12.61
CA GLU A 28 25.30 -6.81 13.46
C GLU A 28 26.11 -5.64 13.99
N PHE A 29 26.46 -5.68 15.27
CA PHE A 29 27.27 -4.71 15.97
C PHE A 29 28.49 -5.40 16.60
N THR A 30 29.66 -4.77 16.45
CA THR A 30 30.90 -5.14 17.15
C THR A 30 31.34 -4.01 18.11
N GLU A 31 30.58 -2.93 18.16
CA GLU A 31 30.72 -1.80 19.08
C GLU A 31 29.37 -1.08 19.20
N ASN A 32 29.21 -0.25 20.24
CA ASN A 32 28.03 0.61 20.38
C ASN A 32 27.99 1.66 19.25
N GLY A 33 26.80 1.99 18.77
CA GLY A 33 26.61 2.98 17.73
C GLY A 33 25.28 2.80 17.00
N SER A 34 25.16 3.48 15.86
CA SER A 34 23.99 3.42 15.00
C SER A 34 24.36 2.88 13.63
N LYS A 35 23.49 2.04 13.06
CA LYS A 35 23.59 1.51 11.70
C LYS A 35 22.25 1.62 11.00
N ASP A 36 22.27 1.92 9.71
CA ASP A 36 21.05 1.93 8.91
C ASP A 36 20.69 0.51 8.48
N ALA A 37 19.39 0.23 8.53
CA ALA A 37 18.79 -1.00 8.04
C ALA A 37 17.61 -0.69 7.11
N THR A 38 17.31 -1.62 6.21
CA THR A 38 16.11 -1.55 5.40
C THR A 38 15.04 -2.39 6.08
N PHE A 39 14.00 -1.73 6.59
CA PHE A 39 12.79 -2.39 7.04
C PHE A 39 11.82 -2.49 5.86
N THR A 40 11.35 -3.68 5.53
CA THR A 40 10.43 -3.90 4.42
C THR A 40 8.99 -4.02 4.92
N PHE A 41 8.07 -3.39 4.20
CA PHE A 41 6.63 -3.52 4.39
C PHE A 41 5.97 -3.52 3.01
N ASP A 42 4.85 -4.21 2.89
CA ASP A 42 4.01 -4.17 1.70
C ASP A 42 2.86 -3.20 1.95
N ALA A 43 2.77 -2.17 1.12
CA ALA A 43 1.59 -1.30 1.08
C ALA A 43 0.65 -1.83 -0.01
N ASP A 44 -0.65 -1.85 0.29
CA ASP A 44 -1.69 -2.10 -0.70
C ASP A 44 -2.06 -0.73 -1.29
N SER A 45 -1.68 -0.48 -2.54
CA SER A 45 -1.93 0.80 -3.21
C SER A 45 -3.07 0.59 -4.19
N ASP A 46 -4.19 1.26 -3.96
CA ASP A 46 -5.35 1.27 -4.84
C ASP A 46 -6.05 2.64 -4.76
N SER A 47 -7.11 2.82 -5.55
CA SER A 47 -7.88 4.07 -5.57
C SER A 47 -9.03 4.12 -4.55
N ILE A 48 -8.99 3.31 -3.49
CA ILE A 48 -10.01 3.25 -2.45
C ILE A 48 -9.56 4.06 -1.24
N GLU A 49 -10.44 4.94 -0.75
CA GLU A 49 -10.14 5.74 0.43
C GLU A 49 -9.99 4.88 1.69
N GLU A 50 -8.84 5.04 2.36
CA GLU A 50 -8.46 4.24 3.52
C GLU A 50 -7.88 5.11 4.64
N ALA A 51 -8.09 4.68 5.89
CA ALA A 51 -7.49 5.36 7.03
C ALA A 51 -6.01 5.00 7.16
N ALA A 52 -5.20 5.95 7.65
CA ALA A 52 -3.82 5.67 7.99
C ALA A 52 -3.70 4.51 8.99
N SER A 53 -2.71 3.66 8.78
CA SER A 53 -2.43 2.49 9.62
C SER A 53 -1.09 2.63 10.31
N THR A 54 -1.04 2.25 11.60
CA THR A 54 0.17 2.32 12.43
C THR A 54 0.59 0.94 12.90
N SER A 55 1.88 0.61 12.78
CA SER A 55 2.46 -0.65 13.24
C SER A 55 3.77 -0.41 14.00
N ALA A 56 4.01 -1.21 15.05
CA ALA A 56 5.27 -1.13 15.77
C ALA A 56 6.40 -1.85 15.02
N ILE A 57 7.57 -1.21 14.94
CA ILE A 57 8.81 -1.83 14.47
C ILE A 57 9.53 -2.37 15.70
N ASN A 58 9.39 -3.67 15.93
CA ASN A 58 10.01 -4.34 17.09
C ASN A 58 11.36 -4.94 16.70
N ALA A 59 12.14 -5.32 17.70
CA ALA A 59 13.37 -6.06 17.50
C ALA A 59 13.63 -7.05 18.63
N THR A 60 14.49 -8.03 18.37
CA THR A 60 15.17 -8.83 19.38
C THR A 60 16.66 -8.59 19.30
N VAL A 61 17.38 -8.87 20.39
CA VAL A 61 18.83 -8.71 20.46
C VAL A 61 19.45 -9.98 21.05
N SER A 62 20.54 -10.44 20.45
CA SER A 62 21.29 -11.62 20.89
C SER A 62 22.79 -11.41 20.72
N SER A 63 23.59 -12.09 21.52
CA SER A 63 25.05 -12.14 21.39
C SER A 63 25.49 -13.58 21.08
N ASP A 64 26.55 -13.71 20.28
CA ASP A 64 27.21 -14.99 20.03
C ASP A 64 28.00 -15.50 21.26
N GLU A 65 28.30 -14.62 22.21
CA GLU A 65 29.05 -14.91 23.44
C GLU A 65 28.14 -15.18 24.67
N GLY A 66 26.82 -15.24 24.47
CA GLY A 66 25.85 -15.70 25.48
C GLY A 66 24.58 -14.85 25.58
N THR A 67 23.83 -15.04 26.68
CA THR A 67 22.60 -14.30 26.95
C THR A 67 22.92 -12.88 27.41
N ILE A 68 22.31 -11.88 26.76
CA ILE A 68 22.37 -10.48 27.18
C ILE A 68 21.51 -10.32 28.44
N GLU A 69 22.06 -9.68 29.46
CA GLU A 69 21.36 -9.40 30.71
C GLU A 69 20.39 -8.23 30.52
N ASN A 70 19.13 -8.43 30.90
CA ASN A 70 18.09 -7.39 30.94
C ASN A 70 18.02 -6.48 29.69
N PRO A 71 17.97 -7.04 28.46
CA PRO A 71 17.94 -6.22 27.26
C PRO A 71 16.67 -5.34 27.24
N VAL A 72 16.86 -4.07 26.90
CA VAL A 72 15.77 -3.12 26.67
C VAL A 72 15.71 -2.81 25.18
N VAL A 73 14.57 -3.10 24.55
CA VAL A 73 14.30 -2.76 23.15
C VAL A 73 13.26 -1.65 23.13
N ASN A 74 13.61 -0.52 22.52
CA ASN A 74 12.67 0.56 22.26
C ASN A 74 12.13 0.39 20.83
N ALA A 75 10.84 0.10 20.70
CA ALA A 75 10.20 -0.08 19.40
C ALA A 75 10.11 1.25 18.62
N GLY A 76 10.26 1.17 17.31
CA GLY A 76 9.89 2.25 16.40
C GLY A 76 8.41 2.19 16.02
N GLU A 77 7.94 3.19 15.27
CA GLU A 77 6.58 3.25 14.74
C GLU A 77 6.64 3.45 13.23
N LEU A 78 5.88 2.64 12.49
CA LEU A 78 5.62 2.79 11.06
C LEU A 78 4.19 3.32 10.91
N THR A 79 4.03 4.44 10.22
CA THR A 79 2.73 4.93 9.76
C THR A 79 2.69 4.80 8.24
N VAL A 80 1.67 4.12 7.72
CA VAL A 80 1.33 4.08 6.30
C VAL A 80 0.10 4.95 6.11
N THR A 81 0.22 5.95 5.24
CA THR A 81 -0.87 6.88 4.92
C THR A 81 -1.41 6.55 3.54
N ASP A 82 -2.73 6.59 3.43
CA ASP A 82 -3.42 6.55 2.14
C ASP A 82 -3.02 7.74 1.27
N SER A 83 -3.02 7.53 -0.05
CA SER A 83 -2.73 8.54 -1.05
C SER A 83 -3.99 8.88 -1.85
N GLU A 84 -4.22 10.17 -2.08
CA GLU A 84 -5.35 10.60 -2.91
C GLU A 84 -5.10 10.27 -4.40
N ASP A 85 -5.92 9.38 -4.95
CA ASP A 85 -5.98 9.06 -6.37
C ASP A 85 -7.13 9.76 -7.11
N THR A 86 -7.00 9.91 -8.42
CA THR A 86 -8.04 10.51 -9.27
C THR A 86 -8.63 9.51 -10.26
N THR A 87 -9.88 9.09 -9.99
CA THR A 87 -10.68 8.32 -10.94
C THR A 87 -11.50 9.24 -11.83
N THR A 88 -11.41 9.07 -13.15
CA THR A 88 -12.16 9.84 -14.14
C THR A 88 -13.08 8.95 -14.97
N VAL A 89 -14.35 9.36 -15.08
CA VAL A 89 -15.33 8.75 -15.99
C VAL A 89 -15.72 9.76 -17.06
N THR A 90 -15.65 9.34 -18.33
CA THR A 90 -16.11 10.13 -19.49
C THR A 90 -17.19 9.35 -20.22
N VAL A 91 -18.33 9.99 -20.49
CA VAL A 91 -19.38 9.46 -21.35
C VAL A 91 -19.33 10.19 -22.68
N GLY A 92 -19.17 9.43 -23.76
CA GLY A 92 -19.09 9.95 -25.12
C GLY A 92 -20.44 10.41 -25.65
N ASP A 93 -20.39 11.35 -26.60
CA ASP A 93 -21.58 11.84 -27.30
C ASP A 93 -22.24 10.73 -28.14
N ALA A 94 -23.56 10.83 -28.31
CA ALA A 94 -24.33 9.98 -29.20
C ALA A 94 -25.32 10.79 -30.04
N SER A 95 -25.67 10.27 -31.22
CA SER A 95 -26.64 10.86 -32.13
C SER A 95 -27.51 9.76 -32.73
N VAL A 96 -28.83 9.97 -32.74
CA VAL A 96 -29.83 9.03 -33.27
C VAL A 96 -30.91 9.79 -34.04
N ASN A 97 -31.73 9.06 -34.81
CA ASN A 97 -32.92 9.63 -35.44
C ASN A 97 -34.06 9.82 -34.42
N GLU A 98 -35.04 10.65 -34.77
CA GLU A 98 -36.18 11.00 -33.90
C GLU A 98 -37.10 9.83 -33.53
N ASP A 99 -37.02 8.72 -34.25
CA ASP A 99 -37.78 7.48 -34.01
C ASP A 99 -37.02 6.46 -33.13
N ALA A 100 -35.79 6.76 -32.71
CA ALA A 100 -35.01 5.89 -31.82
C ALA A 100 -35.46 6.00 -30.36
N SER A 101 -35.43 4.87 -29.66
CA SER A 101 -35.67 4.79 -28.20
C SER A 101 -34.39 4.56 -27.39
N SER A 102 -33.25 4.40 -28.05
CA SER A 102 -31.96 4.20 -27.41
C SER A 102 -30.80 4.67 -28.28
N ALA A 103 -29.64 4.87 -27.66
CA ALA A 103 -28.38 5.17 -28.34
C ALA A 103 -27.22 4.37 -27.73
N THR A 104 -26.22 4.08 -28.56
CA THR A 104 -24.94 3.57 -28.07
C THR A 104 -24.07 4.73 -27.63
N VAL A 105 -23.61 4.71 -26.39
CA VAL A 105 -22.64 5.65 -25.83
C VAL A 105 -21.36 4.90 -25.45
N SER A 106 -20.20 5.54 -25.62
CA SER A 106 -18.94 4.99 -25.13
C SER A 106 -18.67 5.51 -23.73
N VAL A 107 -18.52 4.63 -22.75
CA VAL A 107 -18.18 4.97 -21.37
C VAL A 107 -16.70 4.63 -21.16
N THR A 108 -15.90 5.61 -20.75
CA THR A 108 -14.48 5.46 -20.50
C THR A 108 -14.16 5.68 -19.02
N LEU A 109 -13.48 4.72 -18.41
CA LEU A 109 -12.90 4.82 -17.07
C LEU A 109 -11.37 4.95 -17.20
N SER A 110 -10.78 5.94 -16.53
CA SER A 110 -9.34 6.18 -16.57
C SER A 110 -8.82 6.69 -15.23
N GLY A 111 -7.56 6.40 -14.93
CA GLY A 111 -6.86 6.90 -13.73
C GLY A 111 -7.16 6.13 -12.44
N HIS A 112 -7.96 5.06 -12.52
CA HIS A 112 -8.25 4.20 -11.39
C HIS A 112 -7.17 3.11 -11.25
N ASP A 113 -6.55 2.98 -10.08
CA ASP A 113 -5.74 1.81 -9.74
C ASP A 113 -6.63 0.76 -9.09
N PHE A 114 -6.68 -0.42 -9.71
CA PHE A 114 -7.54 -1.50 -9.29
C PHE A 114 -6.81 -2.42 -8.32
N ARG A 115 -7.47 -2.82 -7.24
CA ARG A 115 -7.03 -3.97 -6.45
C ARG A 115 -7.52 -5.29 -7.05
N ASP A 116 -6.90 -6.38 -6.61
CA ASP A 116 -7.23 -7.73 -7.09
C ASP A 116 -8.70 -8.09 -6.84
N GLY A 117 -9.41 -8.45 -7.91
CA GLY A 117 -10.81 -8.86 -7.87
C GLY A 117 -11.81 -7.71 -7.76
N GLU A 118 -11.37 -6.47 -7.87
CA GLU A 118 -12.25 -5.30 -7.88
C GLU A 118 -13.09 -5.18 -9.16
N THR A 119 -14.28 -4.62 -9.03
CA THR A 119 -15.10 -4.17 -10.15
C THR A 119 -15.65 -2.78 -9.86
N VAL A 120 -15.40 -1.85 -10.78
CA VAL A 120 -15.95 -0.49 -10.75
C VAL A 120 -17.21 -0.47 -11.58
N THR A 121 -18.35 -0.11 -10.97
CA THR A 121 -19.65 0.00 -11.65
C THR A 121 -19.96 1.46 -11.95
N VAL A 122 -19.99 1.83 -13.23
CA VAL A 122 -20.51 3.12 -13.69
C VAL A 122 -22.00 2.95 -13.99
N THR A 123 -22.84 3.78 -13.37
CA THR A 123 -24.30 3.80 -13.62
C THR A 123 -24.65 5.04 -14.43
N LEU A 124 -25.20 4.85 -15.63
CA LEU A 124 -25.73 5.91 -16.47
C LEU A 124 -27.07 6.43 -15.92
N SER A 125 -27.52 7.60 -16.37
CA SER A 125 -28.71 8.24 -15.80
C SER A 125 -30.02 7.49 -16.10
N ASP A 126 -30.04 6.60 -17.08
CA ASP A 126 -31.16 5.68 -17.39
C ASP A 126 -31.14 4.41 -16.53
N GLY A 127 -30.16 4.27 -15.64
CA GLY A 127 -29.94 3.08 -14.82
C GLY A 127 -29.10 1.99 -15.47
N THR A 128 -28.65 2.16 -16.72
CA THR A 128 -27.76 1.21 -17.39
C THR A 128 -26.40 1.17 -16.68
N THR A 129 -25.92 -0.04 -16.36
CA THR A 129 -24.64 -0.24 -15.65
C THR A 129 -23.55 -0.72 -16.60
N VAL A 130 -22.35 -0.16 -16.44
CA VAL A 130 -21.13 -0.58 -17.13
C VAL A 130 -20.09 -0.98 -16.08
N GLU A 131 -19.65 -2.23 -16.13
CA GLU A 131 -18.68 -2.77 -15.18
C GLU A 131 -17.27 -2.76 -15.78
N PHE A 132 -16.30 -2.27 -15.01
CA PHE A 132 -14.89 -2.23 -15.36
C PHE A 132 -14.07 -3.04 -14.35
N THR A 133 -13.15 -3.84 -14.87
CA THR A 133 -12.11 -4.55 -14.10
C THR A 133 -10.70 -4.06 -14.48
N GLU A 134 -10.65 -3.06 -15.36
CA GLU A 134 -9.45 -2.35 -15.81
C GLU A 134 -9.89 -1.01 -16.41
N ASN A 135 -8.97 -0.04 -16.49
CA ASN A 135 -9.20 1.21 -17.22
C ASN A 135 -9.42 0.94 -18.71
N GLY A 136 -10.30 1.71 -19.34
CA GLY A 136 -10.60 1.58 -20.75
C GLY A 136 -11.98 2.09 -21.13
N SER A 137 -12.39 1.81 -22.36
CA SER A 137 -13.70 2.22 -22.90
C SER A 137 -14.57 1.00 -23.16
N LYS A 138 -15.86 1.11 -22.84
CA LYS A 138 -16.89 0.11 -23.13
C LYS A 138 -18.12 0.80 -23.70
N ASP A 139 -18.75 0.17 -24.68
CA ASP A 139 -20.02 0.66 -25.23
C ASP A 139 -21.18 0.23 -24.33
N ALA A 140 -22.14 1.12 -24.17
CA ALA A 140 -23.36 0.89 -23.42
C ALA A 140 -24.58 1.38 -24.21
N THR A 141 -25.71 0.71 -24.02
CA THR A 141 -26.99 1.12 -24.61
C THR A 141 -27.71 2.02 -23.62
N PHE A 142 -27.78 3.31 -23.91
CA PHE A 142 -28.56 4.28 -23.16
C PHE A 142 -29.99 4.33 -23.70
N THR A 143 -31.00 4.28 -22.85
CA THR A 143 -32.42 4.29 -23.22
C THR A 143 -33.07 5.62 -22.85
N PHE A 144 -33.93 6.14 -23.72
CA PHE A 144 -34.73 7.34 -23.47
C PHE A 144 -36.19 6.93 -23.25
N ASP A 145 -36.84 7.53 -22.24
CA ASP A 145 -38.29 7.39 -21.99
C ASP A 145 -39.15 8.26 -22.93
#